data_AF-A0A6G0YKQ9-F1
#
_entry.id   AF-A0A6G0YKQ9-F1
#
_cell.length_a   1.000
_cell.length_b   1.000
_cell.length_c   1.000
_cell.angle_alpha   90.00
_cell.angle_beta   90.00
_cell.angle_gamma   90.00
#
_symmetry.space_group_name_H-M   'P 1'
#
loop_
_entity.id
_entity.type
_entity.pdbx_description
1 polymer ?
#
loop_
_entity_poly.entity_id
_entity_poly.type
_entity_poly.pdbx_seq_one_letter_code
_entity_poly.pdbx_strand_id
1 'polypeptide(L)'
;MIWAQVKHQVATKNTTFKIADVEKLMHEAIDSVTKEDWINCVRHTEKIQEEDYKKEIHREVILEPIILTILPGESSTDEDEL
;
A
#
# COMPACT_ATOMS: atom_id res chain seq x y z
N MET A 1 -1.95 -5.09 -6.67
CA MET A 1 -1.67 -6.13 -5.65
C MET A 1 -1.97 -7.50 -6.22
N ILE A 2 -1.08 -8.48 -6.02
CA ILE A 2 -1.25 -9.85 -6.54
C ILE A 2 -2.49 -10.54 -5.99
N TRP A 3 -2.79 -10.38 -4.70
CA TRP A 3 -3.96 -11.03 -4.09
C TRP A 3 -5.29 -10.57 -4.70
N ALA A 4 -5.38 -9.33 -5.17
CA ALA A 4 -6.57 -8.84 -5.87
C ALA A 4 -6.75 -9.53 -7.22
N GLN A 5 -5.67 -9.75 -7.97
CA GLN A 5 -5.67 -10.49 -9.24
C GLN A 5 -6.08 -11.95 -9.02
N VAL A 6 -5.50 -12.64 -8.03
CA VAL A 6 -5.84 -14.03 -7.69
C VAL A 6 -7.33 -14.14 -7.34
N LYS A 7 -7.84 -13.29 -6.45
CA LYS A 7 -9.26 -13.27 -6.10
C LYS A 7 -10.15 -12.99 -7.29
N HIS A 8 -9.76 -12.07 -8.17
CA HIS A 8 -10.52 -11.76 -9.38
C HIS A 8 -10.64 -13.00 -10.28
N GLN A 9 -9.53 -13.68 -10.56
CA GLN A 9 -9.57 -14.90 -11.38
C GLN A 9 -10.43 -16.01 -10.76
N VAL A 10 -10.30 -16.26 -9.46
CA VAL A 10 -11.12 -17.27 -8.76
C VAL A 10 -12.60 -16.89 -8.82
N ALA A 11 -12.95 -15.63 -8.56
CA ALA A 11 -14.34 -15.16 -8.61
C ALA A 11 -14.93 -15.25 -10.01
N THR A 12 -14.17 -14.94 -11.07
CA THR A 12 -14.64 -15.02 -12.45
C THR A 12 -14.84 -16.47 -12.92
N LYS A 13 -14.04 -17.41 -12.43
CA LYS A 13 -14.08 -18.82 -12.87
C LYS A 13 -14.92 -19.74 -11.98
N ASN A 14 -15.25 -19.31 -10.76
CA ASN A 14 -16.04 -20.11 -9.83
C ASN A 14 -17.52 -20.14 -10.24
N THR A 15 -17.91 -21.16 -11.00
CA THR A 15 -19.30 -21.38 -11.45
C THR A 15 -20.04 -22.41 -10.60
N THR A 16 -19.34 -23.19 -9.78
CA THR A 16 -19.90 -24.31 -9.00
C THR A 16 -20.17 -23.94 -7.55
N PHE A 17 -19.57 -22.87 -7.03
CA PHE A 17 -19.65 -22.41 -5.64
C PHE A 17 -19.28 -23.47 -4.59
N LYS A 18 -18.53 -24.51 -5.00
CA LYS A 18 -18.03 -25.56 -4.11
C LYS A 18 -16.62 -25.22 -3.65
N ILE A 19 -16.34 -25.46 -2.36
CA ILE A 19 -15.05 -25.11 -1.77
C ILE A 19 -13.86 -25.85 -2.42
N ALA A 20 -14.05 -27.10 -2.83
CA ALA A 20 -13.02 -27.88 -3.52
C ALA A 20 -12.66 -27.28 -4.90
N ASP A 21 -13.64 -26.74 -5.63
CA ASP A 21 -13.40 -26.09 -6.91
C ASP A 21 -12.72 -24.72 -6.72
N VAL A 22 -13.10 -24.01 -5.66
CA VAL A 22 -12.43 -22.75 -5.26
C VAL A 22 -10.96 -22.99 -4.92
N GLU A 23 -10.65 -24.04 -4.16
CA GLU A 23 -9.27 -24.40 -3.81
C GLU A 23 -8.44 -24.69 -5.07
N LYS A 24 -8.97 -25.51 -5.98
CA LYS A 24 -8.31 -25.79 -7.26
C LYS A 24 -8.07 -24.51 -8.07
N LEU A 25 -9.09 -23.67 -8.23
CA LEU A 25 -8.98 -22.40 -8.95
C LEU A 25 -7.98 -21.44 -8.30
N MET A 26 -7.86 -21.48 -6.96
CA MET A 26 -6.90 -20.66 -6.22
C MET A 26 -5.46 -21.10 -6.52
N HIS A 27 -5.17 -22.40 -6.52
CA HIS A 27 -3.87 -22.91 -6.93
C HIS A 27 -3.52 -22.53 -8.37
N GLU A 28 -4.45 -22.74 -9.30
CA GLU A 28 -4.26 -22.35 -10.71
C GLU A 28 -4.01 -20.83 -10.87
N ALA A 29 -4.76 -20.01 -10.14
CA ALA A 29 -4.61 -18.56 -10.19
C ALA A 29 -3.27 -18.09 -9.63
N ILE A 30 -2.79 -18.70 -8.53
CA ILE A 30 -1.47 -18.43 -7.96
C ILE A 30 -0.36 -18.83 -8.94
N ASP A 31 -0.45 -20.02 -9.54
CA ASP A 31 0.54 -20.51 -10.50
C ASP A 31 0.58 -19.68 -11.79
N SER A 32 -0.54 -19.02 -12.14
CA SER A 32 -0.62 -18.13 -13.30
C SER A 32 0.06 -16.78 -13.09
N VAL A 33 0.41 -16.41 -11.84
CA VAL A 33 1.03 -15.12 -11.55
C VAL A 33 2.43 -15.08 -12.14
N THR A 34 2.66 -14.09 -12.99
CA THR A 34 3.95 -13.93 -13.67
C THR A 34 4.89 -13.01 -12.91
N LYS A 35 6.19 -13.08 -13.24
CA LYS A 35 7.19 -12.12 -12.74
C LYS A 35 6.79 -10.66 -13.07
N GLU A 36 6.19 -10.44 -14.24
CA GLU A 36 5.78 -9.12 -14.69
C GLU A 36 4.63 -8.56 -13.83
N ASP A 37 3.69 -9.41 -13.40
CA ASP A 37 2.63 -9.00 -12.46
C ASP A 37 3.20 -8.50 -11.14
N TRP A 38 4.24 -9.16 -10.63
CA TRP A 38 4.96 -8.73 -9.43
C TRP A 38 5.65 -7.38 -9.63
N ILE A 39 6.41 -7.22 -10.71
CA ILE A 39 7.11 -5.97 -11.04
C ILE A 39 6.09 -4.82 -11.15
N ASN A 40 4.97 -5.05 -11.83
CA ASN A 40 3.91 -4.07 -11.98
C ASN A 40 3.28 -3.68 -10.66
N CYS A 41 3.05 -4.65 -9.77
CA CYS A 41 2.53 -4.37 -8.44
C CYS A 41 3.52 -3.54 -7.60
N VAL A 42 4.80 -3.89 -7.59
CA VAL A 42 5.84 -3.15 -6.85
C VAL A 42 5.92 -1.70 -7.34
N ARG A 43 6.05 -1.52 -8.66
CA ARG A 43 6.12 -0.19 -9.28
C ARG A 43 4.89 0.67 -8.96
N HIS A 44 3.71 0.05 -8.95
CA HIS A 44 2.48 0.76 -8.59
C HIS A 44 2.47 1.18 -7.11
N THR A 45 2.90 0.31 -6.20
CA THR A 45 3.00 0.61 -4.77
C THR A 45 4.03 1.70 -4.48
N GLU A 46 5.20 1.64 -5.10
CA GLU A 46 6.25 2.68 -4.99
C GLU A 46 5.71 4.05 -5.42
N LYS A 47 4.97 4.09 -6.53
CA LYS A 47 4.33 5.33 -6.99
C LYS A 47 3.36 5.90 -5.97
N ILE A 48 2.49 5.08 -5.38
CA ILE A 48 1.54 5.52 -4.35
C ILE A 48 2.30 6.03 -3.12
N GLN A 49 3.33 5.30 -2.70
CA GLN A 49 4.13 5.68 -1.54
C GLN A 49 4.84 7.02 -1.74
N GLU A 50 5.42 7.25 -2.92
CA GLU A 50 6.06 8.52 -3.28
C GLU A 50 5.05 9.68 -3.30
N GLU A 51 3.85 9.45 -3.84
CA GLU A 51 2.76 10.43 -3.84
C GLU A 51 2.31 10.78 -2.42
N ASP A 52 2.18 9.79 -1.54
CA ASP A 52 1.78 10.01 -0.16
C ASP A 52 2.89 10.65 0.68
N TYR A 53 4.15 10.29 0.44
CA TYR A 53 5.31 10.94 1.07
C TYR A 53 5.36 12.43 0.73
N LYS A 54 5.15 12.81 -0.54
CA LYS A 54 5.08 14.23 -0.92
C LYS A 54 3.94 14.97 -0.22
N LYS A 55 2.79 14.33 -0.04
CA LYS A 55 1.67 14.93 0.70
C LYS A 55 2.01 15.10 2.17
N GLU A 56 2.74 14.16 2.78
CA GLU A 56 3.18 14.29 4.17
C GLU A 56 4.13 15.47 4.34
N ILE A 57 5.13 15.62 3.47
CA ILE A 57 6.03 16.79 3.50
C ILE A 57 5.21 18.09 3.45
N HIS A 58 4.21 18.18 2.56
CA HIS A 58 3.36 19.37 2.49
C HIS A 58 2.54 19.57 3.77
N ARG A 59 2.04 18.49 4.39
CA ARG A 59 1.32 18.58 5.67
C ARG A 59 2.23 19.09 6.78
N GLU A 60 3.43 18.55 6.91
CA GLU A 60 4.40 19.00 7.93
C GLU A 60 4.70 20.49 7.78
N VAL A 61 5.04 20.94 6.56
CA VAL A 61 5.32 22.36 6.27
C VAL A 61 4.14 23.28 6.60
N ILE A 62 2.90 22.81 6.39
CA ILE A 62 1.70 23.62 6.68
C ILE A 62 1.33 23.58 8.17
N LEU A 63 1.51 22.44 8.84
CA LEU A 63 1.09 22.24 10.23
C LEU A 63 2.08 22.83 11.23
N GLU A 64 3.38 22.80 10.93
CA GLU A 64 4.43 23.28 11.84
C GLU A 64 4.22 24.75 12.27
N PRO A 65 3.94 25.71 11.37
CA PRO A 65 3.61 27.09 11.77
C PRO A 65 2.36 27.21 12.63
N ILE A 66 1.35 26.37 12.37
CA ILE A 66 0.08 26.36 13.12
C ILE A 66 0.34 25.85 14.54
N ILE A 67 1.10 24.76 14.69
CA ILE A 67 1.49 24.19 15.99
C ILE A 67 2.28 25.24 16.80
N LEU A 68 3.27 25.89 16.20
CA LEU A 68 4.08 26.94 16.83
C LEU A 68 3.24 28.15 17.30
N THR A 69 2.19 28.48 16.56
CA THR A 69 1.30 29.61 16.90
C THR A 69 0.31 29.25 18.03
N ILE A 70 -0.13 27.99 18.11
CA ILE A 70 -1.09 27.51 19.12
C ILE A 70 -0.40 27.14 20.44
N LEU A 71 0.86 26.69 20.42
CA LEU A 71 1.65 26.31 21.59
C LEU A 71 2.91 27.19 21.73
N PRO A 72 2.76 28.48 22.09
CA PRO A 72 3.91 29.35 22.30
C PRO A 72 4.65 28.93 23.58
N GLY A 73 5.69 28.08 23.47
CA GLY A 73 6.62 27.81 24.57
C GLY A 73 7.19 26.41 24.72
N GLU A 74 6.74 25.39 23.97
CA GLU A 74 7.21 24.01 24.10
C GLU A 74 7.98 23.57 22.84
N SER A 75 9.10 24.24 22.53
CA SER A 75 10.07 23.76 21.54
C SER A 75 11.39 23.48 22.25
N SER A 76 11.46 22.34 22.98
CA SER A 76 12.74 21.73 23.30
C SER A 76 13.19 20.96 22.08
N THR A 77 14.04 21.60 21.27
CA THR A 77 14.77 20.93 20.20
C THR A 77 15.86 20.11 20.87
N ASP A 78 15.61 18.82 21.11
CA ASP A 78 16.65 17.88 21.51
C ASP A 78 17.40 17.42 20.26
N GLU A 79 18.34 18.26 19.80
CA GLU A 79 19.47 17.83 18.99
C GLU A 79 20.74 17.93 19.85
N ASP A 80 21.29 16.75 20.20
CA ASP A 80 22.72 16.41 20.29
C ASP A 80 22.99 15.42 21.43
N GLU A 81 23.27 14.15 21.08
CA GLU A 81 24.47 13.47 21.60
C GLU A 81 24.93 12.38 20.60
N LEU A 82 26.20 12.54 20.19
CA LEU A 82 27.00 11.76 19.24
C LEU A 82 27.26 10.31 19.68
#